data_AF-A0A2V6YZE6-F1
#
_entry.id   AF-A0A2V6YZE6-F1
#
_cell.length_a   1.000
_cell.length_b   1.000
_cell.length_c   1.000
_cell.angle_alpha   90.00
_cell.angle_beta   90.00
_cell.angle_gamma   90.00
#
_symmetry.space_group_name_H-M   'P 1'
#
loop_
_entity.id
_entity.type
_entity.pdbx_description
1 polymer ?
#
loop_
_entity_poly.entity_id
_entity_poly.type
_entity_poly.pdbx_seq_one_letter_code
_entity_poly.pdbx_strand_id
1 'polypeptide(L)'
;MDDSTLREKALEAIQNGKLPMRSPDSTTGGAGCNEACAICGETVRLTQMELEAEFRQDGESPELHKYHLHPRCFMAWEVERAKDGTAHS
;
A
#
# COMPACT_ATOMS: atom_id res chain seq x y z
N MET A 1 14.86 5.02 -5.07
CA MET A 1 14.04 4.97 -6.30
C MET A 1 13.38 6.33 -6.53
N ASP A 2 13.19 6.72 -7.78
CA ASP A 2 12.40 7.89 -8.17
C ASP A 2 10.90 7.56 -8.18
N ASP A 3 10.06 8.59 -8.27
CA ASP A 3 8.60 8.46 -8.16
C ASP A 3 7.94 7.72 -9.34
N SER A 4 8.51 7.77 -10.55
CA SER A 4 7.96 7.04 -11.70
C SER A 4 8.14 5.54 -11.52
N THR A 5 9.34 5.12 -11.10
CA THR A 5 9.62 3.72 -10.77
C THR A 5 8.72 3.20 -9.64
N LEU A 6 8.45 4.02 -8.60
CA LEU A 6 7.56 3.62 -7.51
C LEU A 6 6.11 3.44 -7.99
N ARG A 7 5.65 4.30 -8.89
CA ARG A 7 4.32 4.20 -9.49
C ARG A 7 4.15 2.97 -10.37
N GLU A 8 5.16 2.62 -11.17
CA GLU A 8 5.15 1.37 -11.96
C GLU A 8 5.06 0.14 -11.06
N LYS A 9 5.84 0.11 -9.98
CA LYS A 9 5.78 -0.98 -8.98
C LYS A 9 4.44 -1.04 -8.25
N ALA A 10 3.83 0.11 -7.97
CA ALA A 10 2.51 0.17 -7.37
C ALA A 10 1.42 -0.37 -8.28
N LEU A 11 1.48 -0.02 -9.58
CA LEU A 11 0.58 -0.57 -10.57
C LEU A 11 0.76 -2.09 -10.69
N GLU A 12 2.00 -2.58 -10.76
CA GLU A 12 2.30 -4.01 -10.79
C GLU A 12 1.75 -4.74 -9.54
N ALA A 13 1.91 -4.16 -8.35
CA ALA A 13 1.37 -4.71 -7.11
C ALA A 13 -0.16 -4.81 -7.13
N ILE A 14 -0.86 -3.83 -7.71
CA ILE A 14 -2.31 -3.85 -7.90
C ILE A 14 -2.70 -4.93 -8.90
N GLN A 15 -2.06 -4.96 -10.08
CA GLN A 15 -2.40 -5.89 -11.17
C GLN A 15 -2.18 -7.36 -10.78
N ASN A 16 -1.17 -7.63 -9.95
CA ASN A 16 -0.88 -8.97 -9.43
C ASN A 16 -1.70 -9.33 -8.18
N GLY A 17 -2.61 -8.45 -7.73
CA GLY A 17 -3.45 -8.67 -6.55
C GLY A 17 -2.72 -8.61 -5.21
N LYS A 18 -1.46 -8.15 -5.19
CA LYS A 18 -0.68 -7.99 -3.95
C LYS A 18 -1.21 -6.84 -3.10
N LEU A 19 -1.62 -5.74 -3.72
CA LEU A 19 -2.28 -4.63 -3.04
C LEU A 19 -3.67 -4.39 -3.62
N PRO A 20 -4.68 -4.13 -2.78
CA PRO A 20 -6.01 -3.82 -3.27
C PRO A 20 -6.05 -2.50 -4.08
N MET A 21 -6.95 -2.43 -5.07
CA MET A 21 -7.26 -1.19 -5.78
C MET A 21 -8.20 -0.26 -4.98
N ARG A 22 -8.92 -0.79 -3.97
CA ARG A 22 -9.81 0.00 -3.10
C ARG A 22 -9.03 0.77 -2.03
N SER A 23 -9.68 1.76 -1.39
CA SER A 23 -9.07 2.51 -0.29
C SER A 23 -8.93 1.60 0.92
N PRO A 24 -7.89 1.80 1.76
CA PRO A 24 -7.78 1.04 2.99
C PRO A 24 -8.89 1.44 3.96
N ASP A 25 -9.29 0.52 4.84
CA ASP A 25 -10.27 0.81 5.89
C ASP A 25 -9.66 1.66 7.02
N SER A 26 -8.35 1.55 7.20
CA SER A 26 -7.59 2.38 8.11
C SER A 26 -6.15 2.55 7.61
N THR A 27 -5.55 3.68 7.96
CA THR A 27 -4.13 3.92 7.76
C THR A 27 -3.52 4.43 9.06
N THR A 28 -2.54 3.71 9.57
CA THR A 28 -1.78 4.08 10.77
C THR A 28 -0.36 4.47 10.36
N GLY A 29 0.19 5.46 11.06
CA GLY A 29 1.57 5.90 10.87
C GLY A 29 2.40 5.63 12.12
N GLY A 30 3.63 5.19 11.94
CA GLY A 30 4.51 4.82 13.05
C GLY A 30 5.97 4.68 12.67
N ALA A 31 6.75 4.16 13.62
CA ALA A 31 8.09 3.64 13.34
C ALA A 31 7.97 2.33 12.56
N GLY A 32 8.89 2.07 11.63
CA GLY A 32 8.92 0.80 10.90
C GLY A 32 9.01 -0.41 11.81
N CYS A 33 8.58 -1.56 11.32
CA CYS A 33 8.57 -2.82 12.06
C CYS A 33 9.60 -3.86 11.57
N ASN A 34 10.51 -3.49 10.66
CA ASN A 34 11.44 -4.37 9.93
C ASN A 34 10.78 -5.34 8.95
N GLU A 35 9.53 -5.10 8.56
CA GLU A 35 8.88 -5.84 7.47
C GLU A 35 9.23 -5.27 6.09
N ALA A 36 9.03 -6.08 5.05
CA ALA A 36 9.28 -5.68 3.68
C ALA A 36 8.18 -4.73 3.18
N CYS A 37 8.58 -3.61 2.57
CA CYS A 37 7.65 -2.71 1.91
C CYS A 37 6.90 -3.43 0.79
N ALA A 38 5.57 -3.37 0.80
CA ALA A 38 4.75 -4.08 -0.18
C ALA A 38 4.97 -3.59 -1.64
N ILE A 39 5.55 -2.41 -1.84
CA ILE A 39 5.84 -1.82 -3.16
C ILE A 39 7.29 -2.04 -3.61
N CYS A 40 8.26 -1.48 -2.89
CA CYS A 40 9.65 -1.54 -3.34
C CYS A 40 10.36 -2.84 -2.94
N GLY A 41 9.81 -3.59 -1.98
CA GLY A 41 10.40 -4.81 -1.42
C GLY A 41 11.52 -4.56 -0.41
N GLU A 42 11.97 -3.31 -0.23
CA GLU A 42 12.98 -2.96 0.77
C GLU A 42 12.38 -2.98 2.17
N THR A 43 13.16 -3.40 3.16
CA THR A 43 12.75 -3.40 4.57
C THR A 43 12.44 -1.98 5.07
N VAL A 44 11.29 -1.80 5.72
CA VAL A 44 10.93 -0.60 6.47
C VAL A 44 11.54 -0.70 7.87
N ARG A 45 12.69 -0.06 8.07
CA ARG A 45 13.47 -0.20 9.31
C ARG A 45 12.81 0.51 10.49
N LEU A 46 13.11 0.10 11.72
CA LEU A 46 12.65 0.76 12.95
C LEU A 46 12.96 2.28 13.00
N THR A 47 14.03 2.71 12.32
CA THR A 47 14.45 4.12 12.27
C THR A 47 13.77 4.91 11.15
N GLN A 48 12.95 4.26 10.33
CA GLN A 48 12.21 4.87 9.23
C GLN A 48 10.75 5.06 9.64
N MET A 49 10.10 6.05 9.03
CA MET A 49 8.65 6.18 9.12
C MET A 49 7.98 5.10 8.26
N GLU A 50 6.91 4.53 8.79
CA GLU A 50 6.05 3.55 8.16
C GLU A 50 4.62 4.05 8.11
N LEU A 51 3.92 3.67 7.03
CA LEU A 51 2.47 3.66 6.97
C LEU A 51 1.99 2.21 6.84
N GLU A 52 1.02 1.83 7.65
CA GLU A 52 0.33 0.55 7.55
C GLU A 52 -1.04 0.78 6.91
N ALA A 53 -1.33 0.06 5.82
CA ALA A 53 -2.63 0.05 5.17
C ALA A 53 -3.42 -1.18 5.61
N GLU A 54 -4.55 -0.97 6.30
CA GLU A 54 -5.39 -2.05 6.81
C GLU A 54 -6.62 -2.27 5.94
N PHE A 55 -6.92 -3.54 5.63
CA PHE A 55 -8.08 -3.97 4.87
C PHE A 55 -8.83 -5.07 5.63
N ARG A 56 -10.09 -4.83 5.91
CA ARG A 56 -11.03 -5.81 6.45
C ARG A 56 -11.70 -6.53 5.30
N GLN A 57 -11.71 -7.85 5.36
CA GLN A 57 -12.51 -8.67 4.46
C GLN A 57 -13.73 -9.18 5.23
N ASP A 58 -14.92 -8.82 4.76
CA ASP A 58 -16.17 -9.32 5.31
C ASP A 58 -16.35 -10.80 4.91
N GLY A 59 -16.72 -11.62 5.90
CA GLY A 59 -16.94 -13.06 5.73
C GLY A 59 -17.32 -13.72 7.05
N GLU A 60 -17.52 -15.05 7.05
CA GLU A 60 -17.83 -15.82 8.26
C GLU A 60 -16.70 -15.74 9.32
N SER A 61 -15.49 -15.34 8.92
CA SER A 61 -14.39 -14.99 9.80
C SER A 61 -13.71 -13.72 9.26
N PRO A 62 -13.89 -12.56 9.92
CA PRO A 62 -13.32 -11.32 9.44
C PRO A 62 -11.79 -11.38 9.54
N GLU A 63 -11.11 -11.32 8.39
CA GLU A 63 -9.66 -11.28 8.30
C GLU A 63 -9.17 -9.84 8.10
N LEU A 64 -8.14 -9.47 8.87
CA LEU A 64 -7.48 -8.17 8.79
C LEU A 64 -6.16 -8.33 8.03
N HIS A 65 -6.09 -7.78 6.83
CA HIS A 65 -4.86 -7.74 6.03
C HIS A 65 -4.17 -6.40 6.25
N LYS A 66 -2.87 -6.45 6.60
CA LYS A 66 -2.04 -5.25 6.80
C LYS A 66 -0.90 -5.24 5.80
N TYR A 67 -0.61 -4.07 5.26
CA TYR A 67 0.52 -3.86 4.36
C TYR A 67 1.43 -2.76 4.88
N HIS A 68 2.71 -3.09 4.96
CA HIS A 68 3.80 -2.25 5.42
C HIS A 68 4.37 -1.44 4.25
N LEU A 69 4.40 -0.11 4.39
CA LEU A 69 4.74 0.78 3.28
C LEU A 69 5.63 1.94 3.74
N HIS A 70 6.66 2.25 2.96
CA HIS A 70 7.29 3.56 3.07
C HIS A 70 6.30 4.65 2.64
N PRO A 71 6.35 5.86 3.23
CA PRO A 71 5.43 6.96 2.89
C PRO A 71 5.38 7.30 1.39
N ARG A 72 6.55 7.33 0.73
CA ARG A 72 6.62 7.58 -0.72
C ARG A 72 6.02 6.44 -1.56
N CYS A 73 6.15 5.21 -1.08
CA CYS A 73 5.55 4.05 -1.73
C CYS A 73 4.02 4.06 -1.57
N PHE A 74 3.52 4.43 -0.39
CA PHE A 74 2.10 4.60 -0.12
C PHE A 74 1.48 5.64 -1.07
N MET A 75 2.10 6.81 -1.22
CA MET A 75 1.63 7.85 -2.13
C MET A 75 1.61 7.39 -3.60
N ALA A 76 2.63 6.65 -4.04
CA ALA A 76 2.65 6.08 -5.39
C ALA A 76 1.48 5.11 -5.62
N TRP A 77 1.17 4.28 -4.63
CA TRP A 77 -0.01 3.41 -4.67
C TRP A 77 -1.32 4.20 -4.66
N GLU A 78 -1.47 5.23 -3.83
CA GLU A 78 -2.65 6.10 -3.79
C GLU A 78 -2.95 6.73 -5.17
N VAL A 79 -1.91 7.17 -5.88
CA VAL A 79 -2.04 7.73 -7.22
C VAL A 79 -2.54 6.67 -8.20
N GLU A 80 -1.95 5.48 -8.22
CA GLU A 80 -2.33 4.44 -9.19
C GLU A 80 -3.74 3.90 -8.91
N ARG A 81 -4.10 3.69 -7.64
CA ARG A 81 -5.44 3.20 -7.28
C ARG A 81 -6.57 4.20 -7.58
N ALA A 82 -6.26 5.50 -7.65
CA ALA A 82 -7.24 6.54 -7.96
C ALA A 82 -7.56 6.66 -9.47
N LYS A 83 -6.72 6.09 -10.35
CA LYS A 83 -6.87 6.23 -11.80
C LYS A 83 -8.13 5.55 -12.36
N ASP A 84 -8.64 4.52 -11.70
CA ASP A 84 -9.87 3.83 -12.11
C ASP A 84 -11.15 4.55 -11.62
N GLY A 85 -11.03 5.45 -10.63
CA GLY A 85 -12.14 6.22 -10.07
C GLY A 85 -12.58 7.44 -10.91
N THR A 86 -11.87 7.76 -12.00
CA THR A 86 -12.15 8.94 -12.84
C THR A 86 -12.88 8.59 -14.14
N ALA A 87 -13.35 7.34 -14.29
CA ALA A 87 -14.09 6.91 -15.47
C ALA A 87 -15.62 7.11 -15.38
N HIS A 88 -16.19 7.57 -14.25
CA HIS A 88 -17.60 7.98 -14.16
C HIS A 88 -17.78 9.17 -13.21
N SER A 89 -17.88 10.37 -13.78
CA SER A 89 -18.55 11.55 -13.22
C SER A 89 -19.04 12.43 -14.36
#